data_AF-A0A286XHE5-F1
#
_entry.id   AF-A0A286XHE5-F1
#
_cell.length_a   1.000
_cell.length_b   1.000
_cell.length_c   1.000
_cell.angle_alpha   90.00
_cell.angle_beta   90.00
_cell.angle_gamma   90.00
#
_symmetry.space_group_name_H-M   'P 1'
#
loop_
_entity.id
_entity.type
_entity.pdbx_description
1 polymer ?
#
loop_
_entity_poly.entity_id
_entity_poly.type
_entity_poly.pdbx_seq_one_letter_code
_entity_poly.pdbx_strand_id
1 'polypeptide(L)'
;MAEVTQQEQDCFTGITLIVDGHHFKAHKAVLAACSNFFYKFFQEFTQKPLVEIECVSKMALRHLIEFTYTAKLMIQGEEEANEVWKAAESLQILEAIKTLEVRNKTLLLYRKK
;
A
#
# COMPACT_ATOMS: atom_id res chain seq x y z
N MET A 1 17.48 10.06 -36.62
CA MET A 1 17.29 10.75 -35.33
C MET A 1 16.21 9.97 -34.62
N ALA A 2 16.60 9.06 -33.73
CA ALA A 2 15.63 8.20 -33.05
C ALA A 2 14.93 9.04 -31.97
N GLU A 3 13.69 9.44 -32.24
CA GLU A 3 12.76 9.80 -31.18
C GLU A 3 12.50 8.52 -30.39
N VAL A 4 13.22 8.36 -29.28
CA VAL A 4 12.89 7.36 -28.26
C VAL A 4 11.57 7.82 -27.66
N THR A 5 10.48 7.40 -28.28
CA THR A 5 9.12 7.60 -27.78
C THR A 5 9.06 7.02 -26.38
N GLN A 6 8.52 7.81 -25.48
CA GLN A 6 8.41 7.57 -24.04
C GLN A 6 7.42 6.45 -23.70
N GLN A 7 7.45 5.35 -24.45
CA GLN A 7 6.62 4.15 -24.31
C GLN A 7 7.43 2.94 -23.80
N GLU A 8 8.77 2.96 -23.86
CA GLU A 8 9.58 1.85 -23.32
C GLU A 8 9.70 1.84 -21.80
N GLN A 9 9.27 2.91 -21.10
CA GLN A 9 9.17 2.91 -19.64
C GLN A 9 7.81 2.38 -19.12
N ASP A 10 6.78 2.34 -19.97
CA ASP A 10 5.44 1.87 -19.59
C ASP A 10 5.40 0.34 -19.39
N CYS A 11 6.34 -0.37 -20.01
CA CYS A 11 6.53 -1.81 -19.83
C CYS A 11 7.05 -2.23 -18.45
N PHE A 12 7.46 -1.29 -17.58
CA PHE A 12 8.17 -1.61 -16.34
C PHE A 12 7.40 -1.41 -15.01
N THR A 13 6.26 -0.70 -14.93
CA THR A 13 5.93 -0.15 -13.59
C THR A 13 4.47 -0.15 -13.11
N GLY A 14 3.44 -0.45 -13.90
CA GLY A 14 2.04 -0.43 -13.44
C GLY A 14 1.50 -1.77 -12.94
N ILE A 15 0.65 -1.77 -11.91
CA ILE A 15 -0.17 -2.92 -11.49
C ILE A 15 -1.57 -2.46 -11.09
N THR A 16 -2.57 -3.29 -11.38
CA THR A 16 -3.92 -3.13 -10.86
C THR A 16 -4.17 -4.17 -9.77
N LEU A 17 -4.46 -3.71 -8.56
CA LEU A 17 -4.87 -4.54 -7.44
C LEU A 17 -6.40 -4.56 -7.38
N ILE A 18 -7.01 -5.74 -7.25
CA ILE A 18 -8.44 -5.89 -7.05
C ILE A 18 -8.68 -6.20 -5.57
N VAL A 19 -9.57 -5.45 -4.92
CA VAL A 19 -10.03 -5.74 -3.55
C VAL A 19 -11.53 -5.53 -3.48
N ASP A 20 -12.27 -6.53 -3.03
CA ASP A 20 -13.74 -6.52 -2.98
C ASP A 20 -14.36 -6.10 -4.33
N GLY A 21 -13.79 -6.57 -5.45
CA GLY A 21 -14.20 -6.19 -6.82
C GLY A 21 -13.84 -4.76 -7.25
N HIS A 22 -13.09 -4.00 -6.43
CA HIS A 22 -12.65 -2.63 -6.76
C HIS A 22 -11.22 -2.63 -7.28
N HIS A 23 -10.98 -1.87 -8.36
CA HIS A 23 -9.67 -1.77 -9.00
C HIS A 23 -8.85 -0.60 -8.44
N PHE A 24 -7.63 -0.87 -8.02
CA PHE A 24 -6.65 0.09 -7.53
C PHE A 24 -5.40 0.06 -8.41
N LYS A 25 -5.12 1.17 -9.11
CA LYS A 25 -3.89 1.30 -9.91
C LYS A 25 -2.75 1.80 -9.02
N ALA A 26 -1.61 1.12 -9.07
CA ALA A 26 -0.42 1.48 -8.32
C ALA A 26 0.85 1.13 -9.12
N HIS A 27 2.00 1.60 -8.65
CA HIS A 27 3.27 1.28 -9.25
C HIS A 27 3.94 0.10 -8.53
N LYS A 28 4.36 -0.92 -9.29
CA LYS A 28 5.08 -2.09 -8.75
C LYS A 28 6.31 -1.67 -7.97
N ALA A 29 7.08 -0.72 -8.49
CA ALA A 29 8.29 -0.21 -7.86
C ALA A 29 8.02 0.48 -6.50
N VAL A 30 6.97 1.31 -6.41
CA VAL A 30 6.60 2.01 -5.18
C VAL A 30 6.12 1.01 -4.11
N LEU A 31 5.24 0.09 -4.51
CA LEU A 31 4.77 -0.96 -3.61
C LEU A 31 5.91 -1.85 -3.13
N ALA A 32 6.80 -2.28 -4.03
CA ALA A 32 7.95 -3.10 -3.69
C ALA A 32 8.96 -2.40 -2.77
N ALA A 33 9.14 -1.08 -2.91
CA ALA A 33 10.02 -0.31 -2.04
C ALA A 33 9.48 -0.20 -0.60
N CYS A 34 8.16 -0.13 -0.44
CA CYS A 34 7.50 0.01 0.86
C CYS A 34 7.05 -1.32 1.48
N SER A 35 7.02 -2.40 0.71
CA SER A 35 6.48 -3.71 1.11
C SER A 35 7.37 -4.85 0.62
N ASN A 36 7.89 -5.61 1.58
CA ASN A 36 8.63 -6.83 1.27
C ASN A 36 7.72 -7.93 0.68
N PHE A 37 6.44 -7.95 1.04
CA PHE A 37 5.45 -8.84 0.46
C PHE A 37 5.32 -8.58 -1.04
N PHE A 38 5.07 -7.33 -1.43
CA PHE A 38 4.96 -6.96 -2.85
C PHE A 38 6.29 -7.13 -3.60
N TYR A 39 7.42 -6.85 -2.95
CA TYR A 39 8.75 -7.08 -3.55
C TYR A 39 8.96 -8.55 -3.94
N LYS A 40 8.61 -9.50 -3.07
CA LYS A 40 8.69 -10.94 -3.36
C LYS A 40 7.63 -11.37 -4.36
N PHE A 41 6.39 -10.92 -4.15
CA PHE A 41 5.26 -11.26 -5.00
C PHE A 41 5.51 -10.83 -6.46
N PHE A 42 6.06 -9.63 -6.69
CA PHE A 42 6.37 -9.17 -8.05
C PHE A 42 7.59 -9.86 -8.67
N GLN A 43 8.50 -10.43 -7.88
CA GLN A 43 9.57 -11.26 -8.43
C GLN A 43 9.04 -12.59 -8.96
N GLU A 44 8.07 -13.19 -8.28
CA GLU A 44 7.44 -14.45 -8.71
C GLU A 44 6.39 -14.23 -9.82
N PHE A 45 5.66 -13.13 -9.79
CA PHE A 45 4.54 -12.83 -10.68
C PHE A 45 4.78 -11.56 -11.52
N THR A 46 5.95 -11.45 -12.14
CA THR A 46 6.38 -10.28 -12.92
C THR A 46 5.44 -9.89 -14.06
N GLN A 47 4.84 -10.88 -14.75
CA GLN A 47 4.09 -10.64 -15.99
C GLN A 47 2.60 -10.31 -15.81
N LYS A 48 2.03 -10.46 -14.61
CA LYS A 48 0.60 -10.17 -14.40
C LYS A 48 0.38 -8.67 -14.19
N PRO A 49 -0.49 -8.03 -14.99
CA PRO A 49 -0.86 -6.62 -14.80
C PRO A 49 -1.97 -6.44 -13.75
N LEU A 50 -2.62 -7.54 -13.33
CA LEU A 50 -3.81 -7.56 -12.47
C LEU A 50 -3.66 -8.64 -11.38
N VAL A 51 -3.92 -8.28 -10.13
CA VAL A 51 -3.81 -9.18 -8.96
C VAL A 51 -4.96 -8.91 -8.01
N GLU A 52 -5.65 -9.95 -7.58
CA GLU A 52 -6.68 -9.85 -6.54
C GLU A 52 -6.08 -10.09 -5.16
N ILE A 53 -6.41 -9.23 -4.20
CA ILE A 53 -5.97 -9.31 -2.80
C ILE A 53 -7.23 -9.46 -1.94
N GLU A 54 -7.40 -10.65 -1.37
CA GLU A 54 -8.57 -10.97 -0.54
C GLU A 54 -8.29 -10.77 0.97
N CYS A 55 -7.04 -10.57 1.37
CA CYS A 55 -6.64 -10.51 2.77
C CYS A 55 -6.78 -9.13 3.43
N VAL A 56 -7.25 -8.11 2.69
CA VAL A 56 -7.36 -6.72 3.16
C VAL A 56 -8.69 -6.11 2.71
N SER A 57 -9.23 -5.16 3.49
CA SER A 57 -10.42 -4.40 3.08
C SER A 57 -10.05 -3.32 2.06
N LYS A 58 -10.99 -2.95 1.19
CA LYS A 58 -10.79 -1.85 0.21
C LYS A 58 -10.35 -0.53 0.86
N MET A 59 -10.88 -0.23 2.04
CA MET A 59 -10.57 0.98 2.81
C MET A 59 -9.13 0.93 3.30
N ALA A 60 -8.73 -0.21 3.89
CA ALA A 60 -7.39 -0.39 4.38
C ALA A 60 -6.35 -0.31 3.26
N LEU A 61 -6.58 -1.00 2.14
CA LEU A 61 -5.66 -0.93 1.00
C LEU A 61 -5.55 0.49 0.45
N ARG A 62 -6.66 1.22 0.33
CA ARG A 62 -6.64 2.62 -0.14
C ARG A 62 -5.72 3.49 0.72
N HIS A 63 -5.87 3.43 2.05
CA HIS A 63 -5.02 4.19 2.97
C HIS A 63 -3.55 3.80 2.85
N LEU A 64 -3.25 2.52 2.69
CA LEU A 64 -1.87 2.05 2.51
C LEU A 64 -1.26 2.54 1.20
N ILE A 65 -2.01 2.49 0.10
CA ILE A 65 -1.55 3.04 -1.18
C ILE A 65 -1.35 4.56 -1.08
N GLU A 66 -2.29 5.29 -0.49
CA GLU A 66 -2.15 6.73 -0.32
C GLU A 66 -0.94 7.08 0.57
N PHE A 67 -0.68 6.27 1.61
CA PHE A 67 0.50 6.38 2.45
C PHE A 67 1.80 6.14 1.68
N THR A 68 1.88 5.17 0.77
CA THR A 68 3.11 4.94 -0.01
C THR A 68 3.47 6.13 -0.92
N TYR A 69 2.48 6.90 -1.38
CA TYR A 69 2.73 8.10 -2.19
C TYR A 69 2.93 9.39 -1.39
N THR A 70 2.26 9.52 -0.23
CA THR A 70 2.24 10.79 0.52
C THR A 70 3.06 10.76 1.82
N ALA A 71 3.46 9.56 2.26
CA ALA A 71 4.02 9.29 3.59
C ALA A 71 3.12 9.78 4.74
N LYS A 72 1.82 9.98 4.50
CA LYS A 72 0.84 10.45 5.47
C LYS A 72 -0.30 9.45 5.57
N LEU A 73 -0.70 9.12 6.79
CA LEU A 73 -1.79 8.21 7.07
C LEU A 73 -2.89 8.97 7.81
N MET A 74 -3.96 9.31 7.09
CA MET A 74 -5.07 10.12 7.61
C MET A 74 -6.23 9.23 8.04
N ILE A 75 -6.10 8.66 9.24
CA ILE A 75 -7.13 7.78 9.83
C ILE A 75 -7.74 8.47 11.04
N GLN A 76 -9.07 8.53 11.07
CA GLN A 76 -9.81 9.21 12.13
C GLN A 76 -10.38 8.22 13.16
N GLY A 77 -10.82 7.04 12.72
CA GLY A 77 -11.40 6.01 13.59
C GLY A 77 -10.36 5.10 14.27
N GLU A 78 -10.72 4.52 15.41
CA GLU A 78 -9.93 3.46 16.05
C GLU A 78 -10.11 2.12 15.33
N GLU A 79 -11.34 1.79 14.93
CA GLU A 79 -11.65 0.59 14.14
C GLU A 79 -10.95 0.60 12.78
N GLU A 80 -11.03 1.73 12.06
CA GLU A 80 -10.33 1.95 10.79
C GLU A 80 -8.81 1.80 10.95
N ALA A 81 -8.23 2.33 12.03
CA ALA A 81 -6.80 2.17 12.30
C ALA A 81 -6.41 0.74 12.56
N ASN A 82 -7.25 -0.03 13.25
CA ASN A 82 -7.03 -1.45 13.48
C ASN A 82 -7.13 -2.27 12.19
N GLU A 83 -8.08 -1.95 11.30
CA GLU A 83 -8.14 -2.57 9.98
C GLU A 83 -6.90 -2.25 9.13
N VAL A 84 -6.49 -0.98 9.07
CA VAL A 84 -5.30 -0.57 8.32
C VAL A 84 -4.05 -1.21 8.92
N TRP A 85 -3.97 -1.34 10.24
CA TRP A 85 -2.90 -2.06 10.92
C TRP A 85 -2.80 -3.52 10.46
N LYS A 86 -3.92 -4.26 10.53
CA LYS A 86 -3.97 -5.66 10.10
C LYS A 86 -3.58 -5.80 8.63
N ALA A 87 -4.04 -4.90 7.78
CA ALA A 87 -3.66 -4.88 6.37
C ALA A 87 -2.18 -4.57 6.16
N ALA A 88 -1.61 -3.61 6.91
CA ALA A 88 -0.20 -3.26 6.86
C ALA A 88 0.69 -4.44 7.29
N GLU A 89 0.25 -5.20 8.29
CA GLU A 89 0.91 -6.42 8.74
C GLU A 89 0.87 -7.52 7.67
N SER A 90 -0.31 -7.82 7.14
CA SER A 90 -0.51 -8.80 6.06
C SER A 90 0.31 -8.48 4.81
N LEU A 91 0.37 -7.19 4.44
CA LEU A 91 1.13 -6.70 3.29
C LEU A 91 2.57 -6.31 3.64
N GLN A 92 3.04 -6.57 4.86
CA GLN A 92 4.40 -6.27 5.33
C GLN A 92 4.88 -4.83 5.03
N ILE A 93 4.00 -3.83 5.22
CA ILE A 93 4.30 -2.40 5.06
C ILE A 93 4.76 -1.83 6.40
N LEU A 94 6.02 -2.12 6.77
CA LEU A 94 6.57 -1.79 8.10
C LEU A 94 6.49 -0.29 8.44
N GLU A 95 6.67 0.59 7.46
CA GLU A 95 6.59 2.04 7.68
C GLU A 95 5.17 2.50 8.06
N ALA A 96 4.14 1.85 7.51
CA ALA A 96 2.76 2.13 7.90
C ALA A 96 2.47 1.64 9.33
N ILE A 97 2.98 0.47 9.71
CA ILE A 97 2.86 -0.08 11.07
C ILE A 97 3.50 0.86 12.09
N LYS A 98 4.76 1.28 11.86
CA LYS A 98 5.45 2.24 12.73
C LYS A 98 4.68 3.54 12.88
N THR A 99 4.14 4.06 11.77
CA THR A 99 3.35 5.29 11.78
C THR A 99 2.08 5.15 12.63
N LEU A 100 1.39 4.01 12.52
CA LEU A 100 0.21 3.69 13.34
C LEU A 100 0.56 3.51 14.83
N GLU A 101 1.71 2.92 15.16
CA GLU A 101 2.16 2.77 16.55
C GLU A 101 2.36 4.12 17.22
N VAL A 102 3.05 5.03 16.51
CA VAL A 102 3.28 6.39 16.99
C VAL A 102 1.95 7.08 17.20
N ARG A 103 1.02 7.01 16.23
CA ARG A 103 -0.33 7.58 16.35
C ARG A 103 -1.06 7.06 17.60
N ASN A 104 -1.08 5.74 17.82
CA ASN A 104 -1.77 5.14 18.96
C ASN A 104 -1.13 5.55 20.30
N LYS A 105 0.20 5.60 20.39
CA LYS A 105 0.90 6.12 21.58
C LYS A 105 0.57 7.59 21.85
N THR A 106 0.54 8.43 20.81
CA THR A 106 0.17 9.84 20.93
C THR A 106 -1.27 9.99 21.44
N LEU A 107 -2.23 9.25 20.90
CA LEU A 107 -3.63 9.28 21.36
C LEU A 107 -3.78 8.84 22.82
N LEU A 108 -3.08 7.78 23.24
CA LEU A 108 -3.08 7.32 24.64
C LEU A 108 -2.49 8.36 25.61
N LEU A 109 -1.49 9.13 25.17
CA LEU A 109 -0.93 10.23 25.98
C LEU A 109 -1.92 11.38 26.14
N TYR A 110 -2.67 11.75 25.10
CA TYR A 110 -3.70 12.79 25.19
C TYR A 110 -4.88 12.38 26.07
N ARG A 111 -5.24 11.09 26.11
CA ARG A 111 -6.37 10.59 26.90
C ARG A 111 -6.08 10.44 28.40
N LYS A 112 -4.81 10.59 28.82
CA LYS A 112 -4.36 10.55 30.23
C LYS A 112 -4.17 11.93 30.88
N LYS A 113 -4.49 13.02 30.19
CA LYS A 113 -4.56 14.38 30.76
C LYS A 113 -6.01 14.77 30.99
#